data_AF-A0A971PZU8-F1
#
_entry.id   AF-A0A971PZU8-F1
#
_cell.length_a   1.000
_cell.length_b   1.000
_cell.length_c   1.000
_cell.angle_alpha   90.00
_cell.angle_beta   90.00
_cell.angle_gamma   90.00
#
_symmetry.space_group_name_H-M   'P 1'
#
loop_
_entity.id
_entity.type
_entity.pdbx_description
1 polymer ?
#
loop_
_entity_poly.entity_id
_entity_poly.type
_entity_poly.pdbx_seq_one_letter_code
_entity_poly.pdbx_strand_id
1 'polypeptide(L)' 'VCHVKGAKQVSDAFCRELGIKEGETTPDKLVTLEQVRCLGCCSLAPVISVDDEIHVGMTASRVPQIIQELRGGGQ' A
#
# COMPACT_ATOMS: atom_id res chain seq x y z
N VAL A 1 9.95 -1.64 12.64
CA VAL A 1 10.95 -0.86 11.85
C VAL A 1 10.36 -0.27 10.55
N CYS A 2 9.21 -0.73 10.03
CA CYS A 2 8.54 -0.10 8.88
C CYS A 2 8.01 1.33 9.13
N HIS A 3 7.58 1.63 10.36
CA HIS A 3 7.04 2.94 10.77
C HIS A 3 8.05 4.10 10.60
N VAL A 4 9.36 3.80 10.63
CA VAL A 4 10.44 4.80 10.60
C VAL A 4 10.94 5.07 9.17
N LYS A 5 10.74 4.12 8.24
CA LYS A 5 11.25 4.19 6.85
C LYS A 5 10.30 4.83 5.83
N GLY A 6 9.24 5.50 6.28
CA GLY A 6 8.31 6.19 5.37
C GLY A 6 7.11 5.36 4.91
N ALA A 7 6.81 4.23 5.57
CA ALA A 7 5.55 3.50 5.35
C ALA A 7 4.31 4.40 5.59
N LYS A 8 4.40 5.37 6.52
CA LYS A 8 3.35 6.36 6.75
C LYS A 8 3.10 7.26 5.53
N GLN A 9 4.15 7.67 4.81
CA GLN A 9 4.00 8.52 3.61
C GLN A 9 3.36 7.75 2.46
N VAL A 10 3.70 6.46 2.31
CA VAL A 10 3.05 5.57 1.34
C VAL A 10 1.58 5.38 1.71
N SER A 11 1.29 5.07 2.98
CA SER A 11 -0.10 4.90 3.47
C SER A 11 -0.94 6.17 3.34
N ASP A 12 -0.35 7.35 3.58
CA ASP A 12 -1.01 8.64 3.40
C ASP A 12 -1.33 8.92 1.92
N ALA A 13 -0.39 8.61 1.01
CA ALA A 13 -0.63 8.69 -0.42
C ALA A 13 -1.77 7.76 -0.86
N PHE A 14 -1.80 6.51 -0.39
CA PHE A 14 -2.92 5.59 -0.64
C PHE A 14 -4.24 6.12 -0.08
N CYS A 15 -4.24 6.64 1.15
CA CYS A 15 -5.40 7.26 1.78
C CYS A 15 -5.95 8.43 0.95
N ARG A 16 -5.06 9.27 0.44
CA ARG A 16 -5.41 10.45 -0.36
C ARG A 16 -5.90 10.11 -1.76
N GLU A 17 -5.34 9.08 -2.38
CA GLU A 17 -5.70 8.67 -3.74
C GLU A 17 -6.97 7.81 -3.78
N LEU A 18 -7.13 6.93 -2.80
CA LEU A 18 -8.31 6.07 -2.67
C LEU A 18 -9.45 6.75 -1.90
N GLY A 19 -9.16 7.84 -1.18
CA GLY A 19 -10.13 8.57 -0.35
C GLY A 19 -10.58 7.82 0.90
N ILE A 20 -9.83 6.82 1.36
CA ILE A 20 -10.16 5.98 2.53
C ILE A 20 -9.12 6.10 3.63
N LYS A 21 -9.46 5.70 4.85
CA LYS A 21 -8.51 5.69 5.98
C LYS A 21 -7.87 4.32 6.20
N GLU A 22 -6.82 4.31 7.01
CA GLU A 22 -6.19 3.08 7.51
C GLU A 22 -7.24 2.18 8.19
N GLY A 23 -7.38 0.94 7.72
CA GLY A 23 -8.37 -0.04 8.18
C GLY A 23 -9.70 -0.03 7.40
N GLU A 24 -9.84 0.83 6.39
CA GLU A 24 -11.06 0.91 5.58
C GLU A 24 -10.89 0.22 4.21
N THR A 25 -12.02 -0.11 3.59
CA THR A 25 -12.08 -0.64 2.23
C THR A 25 -12.50 0.46 1.27
N THR A 26 -11.82 0.54 0.12
CA THR A 26 -12.10 1.52 -0.94
C THR A 26 -13.55 1.38 -1.42
N PRO A 27 -14.25 2.46 -1.79
CA PRO A 27 -15.62 2.37 -2.33
C PRO A 27 -15.74 1.48 -3.58
N ASP A 28 -14.63 1.27 -4.29
CA ASP A 28 -14.51 0.35 -5.42
C ASP A 28 -14.60 -1.13 -5.01
N LYS A 29 -14.50 -1.45 -3.71
CA LYS A 29 -14.38 -2.80 -3.14
C LYS A 29 -13.21 -3.64 -3.67
N LEU A 30 -12.32 -3.05 -4.46
CA LEU A 30 -11.14 -3.73 -5.02
C LEU A 30 -9.92 -3.69 -4.08
N VAL A 31 -9.81 -2.70 -3.20
CA VAL A 31 -8.62 -2.49 -2.37
C VAL A 31 -9.03 -2.25 -0.92
N THR A 32 -8.45 -3.02 -0.01
CA THR A 32 -8.58 -2.85 1.45
C THR A 32 -7.25 -2.38 2.01
N LEU A 33 -7.25 -1.23 2.69
CA LEU A 33 -6.05 -0.66 3.28
C LEU A 33 -5.91 -1.17 4.72
N GLU A 34 -5.15 -2.23 4.95
CA GLU A 34 -4.92 -2.77 6.30
C GLU A 34 -3.51 -2.46 6.83
N GLN A 35 -3.43 -1.86 8.03
CA GLN A 35 -2.17 -1.59 8.70
C GLN A 35 -1.66 -2.86 9.42
N VAL A 36 -0.79 -3.60 8.75
CA VAL A 36 -0.10 -4.73 9.36
C VAL A 36 1.14 -4.26 10.12
N ARG A 37 1.17 -4.48 11.44
CA ARG A 37 2.25 -4.03 12.32
C ARG A 37 3.59 -4.73 12.06
N CYS A 38 3.58 -5.99 11.61
CA CYS A 38 4.79 -6.73 11.30
C CYS A 38 4.51 -7.81 10.24
N LEU A 39 5.12 -7.67 9.06
CA LEU A 39 5.19 -8.70 8.02
C LEU A 39 6.50 -9.52 8.09
N GLY A 40 7.30 -9.35 9.15
CA GLY A 40 8.61 -10.00 9.29
C GLY A 40 9.72 -9.46 8.35
N CYS A 41 9.38 -8.65 7.35
CA CYS A 41 10.31 -8.12 6.34
C CYS A 41 10.98 -6.78 6.75
N CYS A 42 11.46 -6.71 7.99
CA CYS A 42 12.04 -5.49 8.58
C CYS A 42 13.20 -4.88 7.76
N SER A 43 13.92 -5.69 6.98
CA SER A 43 15.06 -5.27 6.17
C SER A 43 14.67 -4.51 4.89
N LEU A 44 13.43 -4.67 4.40
CA LEU A 44 12.99 -4.22 3.06
C LEU A 44 11.85 -3.18 3.10
N ALA A 45 11.61 -2.57 4.25
CA ALA A 45 10.60 -1.53 4.40
C ALA A 45 10.84 -0.31 3.49
N PRO A 46 9.79 0.32 2.93
CA PRO A 46 8.37 0.00 3.06
C PRO A 46 7.92 -1.16 2.14
N VAL A 47 7.08 -2.03 2.69
CA VAL A 47 6.53 -3.20 2.02
C VAL A 47 5.01 -3.10 2.03
N ILE A 48 4.38 -3.36 0.89
CA ILE A 48 2.93 -3.55 0.78
C ILE A 48 2.68 -4.96 0.24
N SER A 49 1.57 -5.56 0.65
CA SER A 49 1.08 -6.80 0.05
C SER A 49 -0.14 -6.45 -0.79
N VAL A 50 -0.15 -6.87 -2.05
CA VAL A 50 -1.26 -6.68 -2.97
C VAL A 50 -1.51 -8.01 -3.66
N ASP A 51 -2.72 -8.55 -3.55
CA ASP A 51 -3.10 -9.84 -4.16
C ASP A 51 -2.09 -10.98 -3.92
N ASP A 52 -1.64 -11.17 -2.67
CA ASP A 52 -0.60 -12.14 -2.25
C ASP A 52 0.84 -11.82 -2.73
N GLU A 53 1.03 -10.85 -3.61
CA GLU A 53 2.35 -10.36 -3.99
C GLU A 53 2.90 -9.32 -3.02
N ILE A 54 4.20 -9.47 -2.70
CA ILE A 54 4.91 -8.57 -1.79
C ILE A 54 5.71 -7.56 -2.61
N HIS A 55 5.25 -6.30 -2.63
CA HIS A 55 5.99 -5.20 -3.23
C HIS A 55 6.87 -4.51 -2.19
N VAL A 56 8.19 -4.65 -2.37
CA VAL A 56 9.20 -4.00 -1.52
C VAL A 56 9.72 -2.71 -2.14
N GLY A 57 10.09 -1.72 -1.32
CA GLY A 57 10.66 -0.46 -1.81
C GLY A 57 9.62 0.50 -2.40
N MET A 58 8.37 0.45 -1.89
CA MET A 58 7.31 1.37 -2.29
C MET A 58 7.63 2.83 -1.93
N THR A 59 7.13 3.76 -2.74
CA THR A 59 7.27 5.20 -2.51
C THR A 59 5.97 5.89 -2.84
N ALA A 60 5.68 7.02 -2.19
CA ALA A 60 4.44 7.77 -2.40
C ALA A 60 4.17 8.11 -3.88
N SER A 61 5.21 8.35 -4.67
CA SER A 61 5.08 8.61 -6.12
C SER A 61 4.71 7.40 -6.96
N ARG A 62 4.94 6.16 -6.48
CA ARG A 62 4.59 4.91 -7.17
C ARG A 62 3.19 4.40 -6.84
N VAL A 63 2.57 4.94 -5.79
CA VAL A 63 1.21 4.62 -5.37
C VAL A 63 0.18 4.77 -6.52
N PRO A 64 0.14 5.91 -7.25
CA PRO A 64 -0.80 6.06 -8.37
C PRO A 64 -0.55 5.08 -9.50
N GLN A 65 0.72 4.79 -9.80
CA GLN A 65 1.05 3.81 -10.83
C GLN A 65 0.54 2.42 -10.46
N ILE A 66 0.78 1.98 -9.22
CA ILE A 66 0.31 0.68 -8.71
C ILE A 66 -1.22 0.63 -8.73
N ILE A 67 -1.91 1.67 -8.24
CA ILE A 67 -3.37 1.70 -8.24
C ILE A 67 -3.92 1.63 -9.67
N GLN A 68 -3.28 2.32 -10.62
CA GLN A 68 -3.68 2.28 -12.02
C GLN A 68 -3.38 0.92 -12.68
N GLU A 69 -2.27 0.27 -12.33
CA GLU A 69 -1.93 -1.09 -12.77
C GLU A 69 -2.96 -2.09 -12.24
N LEU A 70 -3.29 -2.01 -10.95
CA LEU A 70 -4.31 -2.83 -10.29
C LEU A 70 -5.72 -2.62 -10.87
N ARG A 71 -6.10 -1.37 -11.16
CA ARG A 71 -7.39 -1.06 -11.81
C ARG A 71 -7.39 -1.38 -13.31
N GLY A 72 -6.22 -1.39 -13.96
CA GLY A 72 -6.06 -1.39 -15.41
C GLY A 72 -5.79 -2.77 -16.01
N GLY A 73 -5.29 -3.74 -15.25
CA GLY A 73 -5.05 -5.08 -15.76
C GLY A 73 -4.32 -5.95 -14.76
N GLY A 74 -5.04 -6.92 -14.18
CA GLY A 74 -4.43 -7.98 -13.40
C GLY A 74 -3.48 -8.82 -14.25
N GLN A 75 -2.30 -9.07 -13.70
CA GLN A 75 -1.50 -10.27 -13.92
C GLN A 75 -0.81 -10.63 -12.62
#